data_AF-A0A8J6UG96-F1
#
_entry.id   AF-A0A8J6UG96-F1
#
_cell.length_a   1.000
_cell.length_b   1.000
_cell.length_c   1.000
_cell.angle_alpha   90.00
_cell.angle_beta   90.00
_cell.angle_gamma   90.00
#
_symmetry.space_group_name_H-M   'P 1'
#
loop_
_entity.id
_entity.type
_entity.pdbx_description
1 polymer ?
#
loop_
_entity_poly.entity_id
_entity_poly.type
_entity_poly.pdbx_seq_one_letter_code
_entity_poly.pdbx_strand_id
1 'polypeptide(L)'
;MDTAEVMTFRRCALAAVVVVLLLLVMVAVRPGLLGALVVVDVPLDSADVIVVMAGERRLRLPAVAQLYHQGLSERIYLANDGMFSSWSSKHQRNLYEVEWAREFLLEQGVADDAIAMLDYTASGSYFDALHAAQAIRADNAISTVLVVTSDYHTRRTLWCFNRVLDGSDIRIGVYPVPVNPDSEQYLLKTYATELVKLGYYWLRY
;
A
#
# COMPACT_ATOMS: atom_id res chain seq x y z
N MET A 1 6.34 54.15 26.19
CA MET A 1 6.73 52.81 25.70
C MET A 1 7.14 52.99 24.26
N ASP A 2 8.40 52.67 23.96
CA ASP A 2 8.97 52.97 22.65
C ASP A 2 8.31 52.10 21.58
N THR A 3 8.11 52.64 20.38
CA THR A 3 7.47 51.91 19.26
C THR A 3 8.22 50.62 18.91
N ALA A 4 9.53 50.60 19.16
CA ALA A 4 10.39 49.43 19.06
C ALA A 4 10.06 48.33 20.10
N GLU A 5 9.71 48.71 21.34
CA GLU A 5 9.33 47.75 22.41
C GLU A 5 7.98 47.08 22.09
N VAL A 6 7.01 47.84 21.58
CA VAL A 6 5.69 47.32 21.20
C VAL A 6 5.80 46.32 20.03
N MET A 7 6.64 46.63 19.03
CA MET A 7 6.88 45.73 17.90
C MET A 7 7.61 44.44 18.31
N THR A 8 8.57 44.55 19.24
CA THR A 8 9.31 43.39 19.77
C THR A 8 8.41 42.48 20.60
N PHE A 9 7.58 43.05 21.47
CA PHE A 9 6.59 42.31 22.27
C PHE A 9 5.58 41.54 21.40
N ARG A 10 5.06 42.16 20.33
CA ARG A 10 4.15 41.51 19.37
C ARG A 10 4.80 40.34 18.64
N ARG A 11 6.07 40.45 18.28
CA ARG A 11 6.84 39.36 17.63
C ARG A 11 7.07 38.18 18.58
N CYS A 12 7.41 38.45 19.84
CA CYS A 12 7.57 37.42 20.87
C CYS A 12 6.24 36.72 21.20
N ALA A 13 5.14 37.47 21.31
CA ALA A 13 3.82 36.89 21.55
C ALA A 13 3.35 36.01 20.37
N LEU A 14 3.57 36.47 19.12
CA LEU A 14 3.27 35.67 17.94
C LEU A 14 4.11 34.38 17.89
N ALA A 15 5.41 34.48 18.18
CA ALA A 15 6.29 33.31 18.24
C ALA A 15 5.84 32.31 19.33
N ALA A 16 5.45 32.80 20.51
CA ALA A 16 4.92 31.96 21.59
C ALA A 16 3.61 31.26 21.19
N VAL A 17 2.69 31.97 20.53
CA VAL A 17 1.45 31.38 20.01
C VAL A 17 1.74 30.31 18.96
N VAL A 18 2.67 30.56 18.03
CA VAL A 18 3.09 29.58 17.02
C VAL A 18 3.71 28.35 17.70
N VAL A 19 4.59 28.52 18.69
CA VAL A 19 5.19 27.41 19.44
C VAL A 19 4.12 26.60 20.18
N VAL A 20 3.16 27.25 20.84
CA VAL A 20 2.05 26.56 21.51
C VAL A 20 1.18 25.80 20.50
N LEU A 21 0.88 26.39 19.34
CA LEU A 21 0.15 25.70 18.28
C LEU A 21 0.92 24.49 17.73
N LEU A 22 2.24 24.62 17.52
CA LEU A 22 3.08 23.50 17.08
C LEU A 22 3.16 22.39 18.14
N LEU A 23 3.26 22.73 19.43
CA LEU A 23 3.22 21.77 20.53
C LEU A 23 1.85 21.10 20.63
N LEU A 24 0.76 21.84 20.45
CA LEU A 24 -0.59 21.28 20.44
C LEU A 24 -0.79 20.35 19.24
N VAL A 25 -0.28 20.70 18.05
CA VAL A 25 -0.28 19.80 16.89
C VAL A 25 0.56 18.55 17.18
N MET A 26 1.75 18.70 17.75
CA MET A 26 2.63 17.57 18.08
C MET A 26 2.00 16.62 19.11
N VAL A 27 1.25 17.14 20.08
CA VAL A 27 0.52 16.36 21.10
C VAL A 27 -0.81 15.80 20.56
N ALA A 28 -1.48 16.52 19.66
CA ALA A 28 -2.79 16.14 19.12
C ALA A 28 -2.69 15.15 17.96
N VAL A 29 -1.58 15.11 17.22
CA VAL A 29 -1.34 14.16 16.13
C VAL A 29 -1.10 12.79 16.74
N ARG A 30 -2.19 12.09 17.04
CA ARG A 30 -2.19 10.69 17.43
C ARG A 30 -2.08 9.81 16.18
N PRO A 31 -1.38 8.65 16.26
CA PRO A 31 -1.33 7.69 15.16
C PRO A 31 -2.71 7.35 14.58
N GLY A 32 -3.76 7.30 15.41
CA GLY A 32 -5.12 7.00 14.96
C GLY A 32 -5.70 8.03 13.97
N LEU A 33 -5.41 9.32 14.11
CA LEU A 33 -5.91 10.34 13.19
C LEU A 33 -5.22 10.25 11.82
N LEU A 34 -3.89 10.13 11.80
CA LEU A 34 -3.15 9.95 10.55
C LEU A 34 -3.46 8.59 9.91
N GLY A 35 -3.60 7.55 10.73
CA GLY A 35 -4.01 6.22 10.30
C GLY A 35 -5.35 6.26 9.57
N ALA A 36 -6.36 6.94 10.10
CA ALA A 36 -7.66 7.09 9.42
C ALA A 36 -7.56 7.80 8.04
N LEU A 37 -6.55 8.66 7.86
CA LEU A 37 -6.30 9.35 6.59
C LEU A 37 -5.52 8.52 5.58
N VAL A 38 -4.93 7.39 5.96
CA VAL A 38 -4.04 6.60 5.09
C VAL A 38 -4.52 5.16 4.93
N VAL A 39 -5.07 4.59 5.99
CA VAL A 39 -5.63 3.24 6.03
C VAL A 39 -7.09 3.30 5.58
N VAL A 40 -7.42 2.53 4.56
CA VAL A 40 -8.76 2.32 4.04
C VAL A 40 -8.95 0.82 3.86
N ASP A 41 -10.07 0.33 4.37
CA ASP A 41 -10.53 -1.04 4.15
C ASP A 41 -11.76 -0.98 3.24
N VAL A 42 -11.71 -1.72 2.14
CA VAL A 42 -12.86 -1.91 1.24
C VAL A 42 -13.05 -3.42 1.09
N PRO A 43 -13.77 -4.05 2.03
CA PRO A 43 -13.91 -5.49 2.05
C PRO A 43 -14.75 -5.99 0.88
N LEU A 44 -14.46 -7.21 0.44
CA LEU A 44 -15.25 -7.98 -0.52
C LEU A 44 -15.50 -9.36 0.06
N ASP A 45 -16.71 -9.89 -0.11
CA ASP A 45 -17.05 -11.26 0.31
C ASP A 45 -16.42 -12.30 -0.65
N SER A 46 -16.19 -11.91 -1.91
CA SER A 46 -15.51 -12.69 -2.95
C SER A 46 -14.88 -11.76 -3.98
N ALA A 47 -13.86 -12.23 -4.68
CA ALA A 47 -13.24 -11.54 -5.81
C ALA A 47 -12.84 -12.54 -6.91
N ASP A 48 -12.92 -12.12 -8.17
CA ASP A 48 -12.46 -12.92 -9.31
C ASP A 48 -10.94 -13.08 -9.31
N VAL A 49 -10.21 -12.12 -8.72
CA VAL A 49 -8.76 -12.17 -8.55
C VAL A 49 -8.29 -11.41 -7.31
N ILE A 50 -7.29 -11.97 -6.62
CA ILE A 50 -6.50 -11.25 -5.61
C ILE A 50 -5.26 -10.67 -6.29
N VAL A 51 -5.04 -9.36 -6.18
CA VAL A 51 -3.81 -8.72 -6.65
C VAL A 51 -2.91 -8.40 -5.46
N VAL A 52 -1.71 -8.96 -5.44
CA VAL A 52 -0.71 -8.72 -4.38
C VAL A 52 0.25 -7.63 -4.84
N MET A 53 0.27 -6.53 -4.11
CA MET A 53 1.17 -5.41 -4.39
C MET A 53 2.62 -5.79 -4.09
N ALA A 54 3.57 -5.30 -4.89
CA ALA A 54 4.98 -5.64 -4.72
C ALA A 54 5.57 -5.05 -3.42
N GLY A 55 6.57 -5.73 -2.86
CA GLY A 55 7.18 -5.38 -1.57
C GLY A 55 6.51 -6.05 -0.35
N GLU A 56 7.20 -6.00 0.79
CA GLU A 56 6.78 -6.54 2.10
C GLU A 56 6.15 -7.95 2.07
N ARG A 57 6.69 -8.84 1.23
CA ARG A 57 6.16 -10.19 1.04
C ARG A 57 5.97 -10.99 2.34
N ARG A 58 6.90 -10.87 3.28
CA ARG A 58 6.83 -11.54 4.59
C ARG A 58 5.59 -11.14 5.40
N LEU A 59 5.11 -9.92 5.21
CA LEU A 59 3.90 -9.42 5.83
C LEU A 59 2.65 -9.82 5.02
N ARG A 60 2.67 -9.57 3.70
CA ARG A 60 1.47 -9.65 2.86
C ARG A 60 1.06 -11.08 2.49
N LEU A 61 2.03 -11.94 2.17
CA LEU A 61 1.72 -13.27 1.61
C LEU A 61 1.04 -14.24 2.57
N PRO A 62 1.32 -14.25 3.89
CA PRO A 62 0.53 -15.05 4.83
C PRO A 62 -0.97 -14.73 4.75
N ALA A 63 -1.33 -13.44 4.66
CA ALA A 63 -2.72 -13.02 4.51
C ALA A 63 -3.30 -13.44 3.15
N VAL A 64 -2.52 -13.34 2.07
CA VAL A 64 -2.95 -13.80 0.73
C VAL A 64 -3.25 -15.31 0.73
N ALA A 65 -2.38 -16.13 1.31
CA ALA A 65 -2.60 -17.56 1.42
C ALA A 65 -3.86 -17.87 2.25
N GLN A 66 -4.09 -17.14 3.35
CA GLN A 66 -5.30 -17.28 4.15
C GLN A 66 -6.57 -16.95 3.34
N LEU A 67 -6.57 -15.83 2.60
CA LEU A 67 -7.71 -15.42 1.77
C LEU A 67 -8.02 -16.44 0.67
N TYR A 68 -6.98 -17.00 0.04
CA TYR A 68 -7.13 -18.09 -0.93
C TYR A 68 -7.79 -19.33 -0.30
N HIS A 69 -7.28 -19.80 0.84
CA HIS A 69 -7.83 -20.98 1.53
C HIS A 69 -9.23 -20.77 2.11
N GLN A 70 -9.62 -19.51 2.33
CA GLN A 70 -10.99 -19.14 2.68
C GLN A 70 -11.94 -19.14 1.47
N GLY A 71 -11.44 -19.38 0.26
CA GLY A 71 -12.23 -19.40 -0.97
C GLY A 71 -12.60 -18.02 -1.48
N LEU A 72 -11.90 -16.96 -1.05
CA LEU A 72 -12.23 -15.59 -1.44
C LEU A 72 -11.90 -15.31 -2.91
N SER A 73 -10.90 -15.99 -3.47
CA SER A 73 -10.57 -16.01 -4.89
C SER A 73 -9.76 -17.26 -5.20
N GLU A 74 -9.99 -17.84 -6.38
CA GLU A 74 -9.20 -18.96 -6.92
C GLU A 74 -7.99 -18.48 -7.72
N ARG A 75 -7.83 -17.16 -7.92
CA ARG A 75 -6.78 -16.56 -8.75
C ARG A 75 -6.00 -15.49 -7.99
N ILE A 76 -4.69 -15.47 -8.20
CA ILE A 76 -3.74 -14.56 -7.55
C ILE A 76 -2.80 -13.96 -8.58
N TYR A 77 -2.77 -12.64 -8.69
CA TYR A 77 -1.81 -11.89 -9.49
C TYR A 77 -0.75 -11.28 -8.58
N LEU A 78 0.52 -11.59 -8.86
CA LEU A 78 1.66 -11.04 -8.13
C LEU A 78 2.26 -9.89 -8.93
N ALA A 79 2.18 -8.67 -8.38
CA ALA A 79 2.88 -7.53 -8.96
C ALA A 79 4.40 -7.74 -8.92
N ASN A 80 5.08 -7.27 -9.96
CA ASN A 80 6.50 -7.46 -10.18
C ASN A 80 7.20 -6.12 -10.30
N ASP A 81 8.00 -5.77 -9.30
CA ASP A 81 8.77 -4.53 -9.24
C ASP A 81 10.21 -4.68 -9.75
N GLY A 82 10.56 -5.86 -10.29
CA GLY A 82 11.89 -6.15 -10.82
C GLY A 82 12.98 -6.23 -9.76
N MET A 83 12.63 -6.25 -8.46
CA MET A 83 13.61 -6.28 -7.39
C MET A 83 14.29 -7.64 -7.32
N PHE A 84 15.61 -7.66 -7.53
CA PHE A 84 16.43 -8.83 -7.25
C PHE A 84 16.51 -9.10 -5.76
N SER A 85 16.46 -10.38 -5.41
CA SER A 85 16.47 -10.86 -4.03
C SER A 85 17.61 -11.87 -3.80
N SER A 86 17.48 -12.61 -2.70
CA SER A 86 18.46 -13.56 -2.20
C SER A 86 18.58 -14.85 -3.03
N TRP A 87 19.69 -15.57 -2.81
CA TRP A 87 20.01 -16.86 -3.41
C TRP A 87 18.98 -17.94 -3.03
N SER A 88 18.50 -18.68 -4.03
CA SER A 88 17.69 -19.87 -3.84
C SER A 88 18.52 -21.13 -4.07
N SER A 89 18.64 -21.95 -3.02
CA SER A 89 19.26 -23.29 -3.13
C SER A 89 18.47 -24.22 -4.04
N LYS A 90 17.14 -24.05 -4.15
CA LYS A 90 16.30 -24.86 -5.06
C LYS A 90 16.58 -24.54 -6.52
N HIS A 91 16.69 -23.26 -6.85
CA HIS A 91 16.84 -22.80 -8.25
C HIS A 91 18.29 -22.55 -8.66
N GLN A 92 19.25 -22.66 -7.73
CA GLN A 92 20.68 -22.43 -7.96
C GLN A 92 20.99 -21.06 -8.59
N ARG A 93 20.21 -20.04 -8.20
CA ARG A 93 20.40 -18.64 -8.60
C ARG A 93 19.73 -17.69 -7.61
N ASN A 94 20.03 -16.40 -7.74
CA ASN A 94 19.22 -15.36 -7.11
C ASN A 94 17.86 -15.29 -7.79
N LEU A 95 16.81 -15.25 -6.98
CA LEU A 95 15.44 -15.04 -7.45
C LEU A 95 15.07 -13.56 -7.33
N TYR A 96 14.09 -13.13 -8.11
CA TYR A 96 13.39 -11.86 -7.88
C TYR A 96 12.44 -11.97 -6.68
N GLU A 97 12.05 -10.83 -6.11
CA GLU A 97 11.06 -10.79 -5.03
C GLU A 97 9.74 -11.46 -5.44
N VAL A 98 9.25 -11.23 -6.67
CA VAL A 98 8.03 -11.87 -7.20
C VAL A 98 8.14 -13.40 -7.26
N GLU A 99 9.32 -13.94 -7.59
CA GLU A 99 9.55 -15.37 -7.67
C GLU A 99 9.55 -16.00 -6.26
N TRP A 100 10.16 -15.31 -5.29
CA TRP A 100 10.04 -15.71 -3.89
C TRP A 100 8.61 -15.57 -3.35
N ALA A 101 7.79 -14.66 -3.88
CA ALA A 101 6.38 -14.60 -3.53
C ALA A 101 5.64 -15.86 -4.01
N ARG A 102 5.88 -16.26 -5.26
CA ARG A 102 5.32 -17.49 -5.82
C ARG A 102 5.76 -18.72 -5.02
N GLU A 103 7.05 -18.87 -4.74
CA GLU A 103 7.56 -20.01 -3.94
C GLU A 103 6.88 -20.08 -2.57
N PHE A 104 6.74 -18.95 -1.87
CA PHE A 104 6.05 -18.92 -0.58
C PHE A 104 4.59 -19.39 -0.71
N LEU A 105 3.83 -18.91 -1.71
CA LEU A 105 2.42 -19.31 -1.87
C LEU A 105 2.29 -20.79 -2.20
N LEU A 106 3.17 -21.34 -3.04
CA LEU A 106 3.23 -22.77 -3.32
C LEU A 106 3.52 -23.58 -2.05
N GLU A 107 4.46 -23.14 -1.22
CA GLU A 107 4.76 -23.75 0.08
C GLU A 107 3.57 -23.68 1.06
N GLN A 108 2.73 -22.65 0.94
CA GLN A 108 1.48 -22.52 1.70
C GLN A 108 0.32 -23.35 1.10
N GLY A 109 0.55 -24.13 0.05
CA GLY A 109 -0.47 -25.00 -0.56
C GLY A 109 -1.44 -24.29 -1.51
N VAL A 110 -1.09 -23.10 -2.01
CA VAL A 110 -1.81 -22.49 -3.13
C VAL A 110 -1.49 -23.24 -4.41
N ALA A 111 -2.51 -23.54 -5.23
CA ALA A 111 -2.32 -24.24 -6.49
C ALA A 111 -1.47 -23.43 -7.47
N ASP A 112 -0.65 -24.10 -8.29
CA ASP A 112 0.28 -23.41 -9.19
C ASP A 112 -0.44 -22.62 -10.29
N ASP A 113 -1.51 -23.20 -10.83
CA ASP A 113 -2.37 -22.58 -11.83
C ASP A 113 -3.21 -21.42 -11.27
N ALA A 114 -3.31 -21.28 -9.95
CA ALA A 114 -3.91 -20.12 -9.32
C ALA A 114 -2.99 -18.88 -9.32
N ILE A 115 -1.67 -19.03 -9.51
CA ILE A 115 -0.69 -17.95 -9.33
C ILE A 115 -0.15 -17.46 -10.68
N ALA A 116 -0.41 -16.21 -11.02
CA ALA A 116 0.23 -15.53 -12.14
C ALA A 116 1.18 -14.44 -11.65
N MET A 117 2.44 -14.47 -12.10
CA MET A 117 3.38 -13.38 -11.93
C MET A 117 3.20 -12.39 -13.07
N LEU A 118 3.01 -11.11 -12.75
CA LEU A 118 2.90 -10.06 -13.76
C LEU A 118 4.27 -9.65 -14.31
N ASP A 119 4.28 -9.09 -15.51
CA ASP A 119 5.50 -8.58 -16.13
C ASP A 119 6.04 -7.32 -15.41
N TYR A 120 7.36 -7.17 -15.39
CA TYR A 120 8.02 -5.97 -14.88
C TYR A 120 8.25 -4.93 -15.98
N THR A 121 7.98 -3.66 -15.66
CA THR A 121 8.48 -2.53 -16.48
C THR A 121 9.03 -1.38 -15.65
N ALA A 122 8.41 -1.06 -14.52
CA ALA A 122 8.85 -0.04 -13.59
C ALA A 122 8.32 -0.34 -12.18
N SER A 123 9.07 0.09 -11.17
CA SER A 123 8.69 -0.07 -9.77
C SER A 123 7.81 1.08 -9.27
N GLY A 124 6.82 0.76 -8.43
CA GLY A 124 6.00 1.73 -7.72
C GLY A 124 4.52 1.46 -7.85
N SER A 125 3.73 1.88 -6.87
CA SER A 125 2.33 1.47 -6.76
C SER A 125 1.44 1.87 -7.95
N TYR A 126 1.79 2.92 -8.69
CA TYR A 126 1.09 3.27 -9.93
C TYR A 126 1.36 2.25 -11.04
N PHE A 127 2.62 1.83 -11.20
CA PHE A 127 3.00 0.85 -12.21
C PHE A 127 2.51 -0.54 -11.86
N ASP A 128 2.59 -0.95 -10.60
CA ASP A 128 2.00 -2.21 -10.16
C ASP A 128 0.49 -2.24 -10.46
N ALA A 129 -0.25 -1.16 -10.16
CA ALA A 129 -1.67 -1.05 -10.48
C ALA A 129 -1.91 -1.07 -12.01
N LEU A 130 -1.08 -0.38 -12.78
CA LEU A 130 -1.19 -0.32 -14.24
C LEU A 130 -1.06 -1.71 -14.89
N HIS A 131 -0.08 -2.52 -14.48
CA HIS A 131 0.09 -3.87 -15.04
C HIS A 131 -0.99 -4.83 -14.56
N ALA A 132 -1.40 -4.73 -13.29
CA ALA A 132 -2.55 -5.46 -12.81
C ALA A 132 -3.78 -5.13 -13.66
N ALA A 133 -4.03 -3.84 -13.93
CA ALA A 133 -5.14 -3.40 -14.77
C ALA A 133 -5.05 -3.92 -16.21
N GLN A 134 -3.86 -4.01 -16.80
CA GLN A 134 -3.66 -4.63 -18.12
C GLN A 134 -4.03 -6.11 -18.10
N ALA A 135 -3.53 -6.86 -17.12
CA ALA A 135 -3.85 -8.29 -16.96
C ALA A 135 -5.33 -8.53 -16.65
N ILE A 136 -5.95 -7.64 -15.88
CA ILE A 136 -7.38 -7.68 -15.57
C ILE A 136 -8.21 -7.42 -16.84
N ARG A 137 -7.90 -6.36 -17.61
CA ARG A 137 -8.62 -6.02 -18.85
C ARG A 137 -8.44 -7.06 -19.96
N ALA A 138 -7.34 -7.81 -19.94
CA ALA A 138 -7.11 -8.91 -20.88
C ALA A 138 -8.01 -10.12 -20.61
N ASP A 139 -8.65 -10.18 -19.45
CA ASP A 139 -9.54 -11.27 -19.05
C ASP A 139 -10.96 -10.75 -18.78
N ASN A 140 -11.85 -11.00 -19.73
CA ASN A 140 -13.25 -10.56 -19.66
C ASN A 140 -14.05 -11.24 -18.52
N ALA A 141 -13.50 -12.27 -17.87
CA ALA A 141 -14.14 -12.90 -16.71
C ALA A 141 -13.88 -12.14 -15.39
N ILE A 142 -12.99 -11.16 -15.37
CA ILE A 142 -12.64 -10.42 -14.16
C ILE A 142 -13.50 -9.14 -14.06
N SER A 143 -14.34 -9.09 -13.03
CA SER A 143 -15.21 -7.96 -12.70
C SER A 143 -15.03 -7.48 -11.26
N THR A 144 -14.42 -8.30 -10.40
CA THR A 144 -14.13 -7.99 -9.00
C THR A 144 -12.67 -8.28 -8.67
N VAL A 145 -12.01 -7.30 -8.06
CA VAL A 145 -10.58 -7.38 -7.73
C VAL A 145 -10.39 -7.05 -6.27
N LEU A 146 -9.75 -7.93 -5.51
CA LEU A 146 -9.27 -7.62 -4.16
C LEU A 146 -7.78 -7.32 -4.20
N VAL A 147 -7.39 -6.09 -3.85
CA VAL A 147 -5.98 -5.73 -3.78
C VAL A 147 -5.46 -5.90 -2.35
N VAL A 148 -4.40 -6.69 -2.17
CA VAL A 148 -3.77 -6.93 -0.86
C VAL A 148 -2.48 -6.11 -0.74
N THR A 149 -2.40 -5.29 0.31
CA THR A 149 -1.20 -4.49 0.62
C THR A 149 -1.10 -4.23 2.12
N SER A 150 0.01 -3.66 2.57
CA SER A 150 0.19 -3.24 3.95
C SER A 150 -0.82 -2.14 4.30
N ASP A 151 -1.38 -2.16 5.51
CA ASP A 151 -2.47 -1.27 5.94
C ASP A 151 -2.23 0.22 5.61
N TYR A 152 -1.03 0.70 5.88
CA TYR A 152 -0.58 2.07 5.66
C TYR A 152 -0.41 2.44 4.16
N HIS A 153 -0.58 1.51 3.23
CA HIS A 153 -0.53 1.78 1.78
C HIS A 153 -1.89 1.77 1.09
N THR A 154 -2.93 1.34 1.79
CA THR A 154 -4.24 1.03 1.19
C THR A 154 -4.90 2.20 0.49
N ARG A 155 -4.91 3.42 1.05
CA ARG A 155 -5.54 4.57 0.37
C ARG A 155 -4.85 4.92 -0.95
N ARG A 156 -3.52 4.91 -0.98
CA ARG A 156 -2.75 5.21 -2.19
C ARG A 156 -2.91 4.11 -3.23
N THR A 157 -2.90 2.86 -2.80
CA THR A 157 -3.21 1.71 -3.66
C THR A 157 -4.60 1.82 -4.25
N LEU A 158 -5.63 2.04 -3.44
CA LEU A 158 -7.02 2.20 -3.90
C LEU A 158 -7.13 3.34 -4.92
N TRP A 159 -6.47 4.48 -4.67
CA TRP A 159 -6.46 5.59 -5.60
C TRP A 159 -5.80 5.22 -6.94
N CYS A 160 -4.64 4.55 -6.93
CA CYS A 160 -3.98 4.09 -8.15
C CYS A 160 -4.89 3.16 -8.96
N PHE A 161 -5.49 2.15 -8.32
CA PHE A 161 -6.37 1.19 -8.98
C PHE A 161 -7.60 1.86 -9.58
N ASN A 162 -8.28 2.75 -8.84
CA ASN A 162 -9.39 3.53 -9.39
C ASN A 162 -8.96 4.37 -10.61
N ARG A 163 -7.76 4.94 -10.59
CA ARG A 163 -7.24 5.76 -11.70
C ARG A 163 -6.97 4.94 -12.96
N VAL A 164 -6.33 3.77 -12.83
CA VAL A 164 -5.96 2.93 -14.00
C VAL A 164 -7.11 2.06 -14.51
N LEU A 165 -8.12 1.81 -13.67
CA LEU A 165 -9.36 1.11 -14.03
C LEU A 165 -10.53 2.08 -14.26
N ASP A 166 -10.26 3.39 -14.36
CA ASP A 166 -11.29 4.38 -14.68
C ASP A 166 -12.00 4.04 -16.00
N GLY A 167 -13.33 4.22 -15.99
CA GLY A 167 -14.20 3.85 -17.10
C GLY A 167 -14.43 2.34 -17.30
N SER A 168 -14.00 1.49 -16.37
CA SER A 168 -14.38 0.07 -16.34
C SER A 168 -15.47 -0.22 -15.31
N ASP A 169 -16.22 -1.30 -15.51
CA ASP A 169 -17.22 -1.80 -14.55
C ASP A 169 -16.59 -2.69 -13.45
N ILE A 170 -15.26 -2.60 -13.25
CA ILE A 170 -14.54 -3.44 -12.29
C ILE A 170 -14.74 -2.89 -10.88
N ARG A 171 -15.26 -3.73 -9.99
CA ARG A 171 -15.37 -3.43 -8.57
C ARG A 171 -14.03 -3.72 -7.87
N ILE A 172 -13.54 -2.73 -7.15
CA ILE A 172 -12.22 -2.77 -6.50
C ILE A 172 -12.42 -2.82 -4.98
N GLY A 173 -11.90 -3.87 -4.36
CA GLY A 173 -11.70 -3.99 -2.93
C GLY A 173 -10.23 -3.82 -2.56
N VAL A 174 -9.97 -3.47 -1.30
CA VAL A 174 -8.61 -3.39 -0.77
C VAL A 174 -8.61 -4.02 0.61
N TYR A 175 -7.71 -4.98 0.80
CA TYR A 175 -7.50 -5.67 2.07
C TYR A 175 -6.25 -5.12 2.77
N PRO A 176 -6.39 -4.41 3.91
CA PRO A 176 -5.27 -3.94 4.70
C PRO A 176 -4.64 -5.10 5.47
N VAL A 177 -3.34 -5.37 5.25
CA VAL A 177 -2.56 -6.26 6.12
C VAL A 177 -1.95 -5.43 7.25
N PRO A 178 -2.40 -5.61 8.51
CA PRO A 178 -1.93 -4.78 9.61
C PRO A 178 -0.42 -4.93 9.83
N VAL A 179 0.28 -3.82 9.93
CA VAL A 179 1.68 -3.84 10.41
C VAL A 179 1.66 -3.91 11.93
N ASN A 180 2.56 -4.72 12.51
CA ASN A 180 2.82 -4.66 13.95
C ASN A 180 4.02 -3.72 14.18
N PRO A 181 3.80 -2.46 14.59
CA PRO A 181 4.86 -1.47 14.67
C PRO A 181 5.68 -1.63 15.95
N ASP A 182 6.98 -1.37 15.87
CA ASP A 182 7.86 -1.37 17.04
C ASP A 182 7.64 -0.16 17.98
N SER A 183 6.98 0.90 17.50
CA SER A 183 6.65 2.09 18.31
C SER A 183 5.59 3.01 17.66
N GLU A 184 4.96 3.88 18.46
CA GLU A 184 4.08 4.95 17.95
C GLU A 184 4.81 5.93 17.01
N GLN A 185 6.09 6.21 17.28
CA GLN A 185 6.90 7.10 16.44
C GLN A 185 7.09 6.51 15.03
N TYR A 186 7.26 5.18 14.94
CA TYR A 186 7.30 4.48 13.67
C TYR A 186 6.00 4.68 12.90
N LEU A 187 4.84 4.47 13.54
CA LEU A 187 3.53 4.70 12.89
C LEU A 187 3.37 6.13 12.39
N LEU A 188 3.69 7.13 13.22
CA LEU A 188 3.59 8.54 12.84
C LEU A 188 4.45 8.85 11.61
N LYS A 189 5.71 8.40 11.62
CA LYS A 189 6.62 8.59 10.48
C LYS A 189 6.10 7.90 9.22
N THR A 190 5.62 6.68 9.34
CA THR A 190 5.08 5.89 8.22
C THR A 190 3.86 6.58 7.62
N TYR A 191 2.86 6.93 8.44
CA TYR A 191 1.65 7.60 7.95
C TYR A 191 1.94 8.99 7.37
N ALA A 192 2.80 9.80 8.01
CA ALA A 192 3.19 11.09 7.47
C ALA A 192 3.89 10.97 6.11
N THR A 193 4.80 10.00 5.98
CA THR A 193 5.49 9.69 4.71
C THR A 193 4.50 9.30 3.62
N GLU A 194 3.49 8.48 3.96
CA GLU A 194 2.48 8.06 3.00
C GLU A 194 1.55 9.18 2.57
N LEU A 195 1.20 10.13 3.44
CA LEU A 195 0.44 11.31 3.06
C LEU A 195 1.21 12.18 2.06
N VAL A 196 2.52 12.36 2.27
CA VAL A 196 3.39 13.08 1.31
C VAL A 196 3.43 12.34 -0.03
N LYS A 197 3.60 11.02 -0.02
CA LYS A 197 3.57 10.22 -1.25
C LYS A 197 2.21 10.29 -1.94
N LEU A 198 1.10 10.24 -1.21
CA LEU A 198 -0.25 10.34 -1.77
C LEU A 198 -0.44 11.67 -2.50
N GLY A 199 -0.04 12.78 -1.86
CA GLY A 199 -0.06 14.10 -2.50
C GLY A 199 0.84 14.18 -3.74
N TYR A 200 2.05 13.61 -3.68
CA TYR A 200 2.92 13.51 -4.86
C TYR A 200 2.26 12.72 -6.00
N TYR A 201 1.64 11.57 -5.70
CA TYR A 201 0.99 10.73 -6.71
C TYR A 201 -0.19 11.45 -7.38
N TRP A 202 -1.01 12.17 -6.60
CA TRP A 202 -2.12 12.99 -7.12
C TRP A 202 -1.66 14.09 -8.09
N LEU A 203 -0.49 14.66 -7.86
CA LEU A 203 0.07 15.70 -8.73
C LEU A 203 0.79 15.11 -9.95
N ARG A 204 1.37 13.92 -9.82
CA ARG A 204 2.24 13.32 -10.83
C ARG A 204 1.50 12.49 -11.87
N TYR A 205 0.39 11.82 -11.49
CA TYR A 205 -0.30 10.83 -12.31
C TYR A 205 -1.75 11.22 -12.56
#